data_AF-K8PFT6-F1
#
_entry.id   AF-K8PFT6-F1
#
_cell.length_a   1.000
_cell.length_b   1.000
_cell.length_c   1.000
_cell.angle_alpha   90.00
_cell.angle_beta   90.00
_cell.angle_gamma   90.00
#
_symmetry.space_group_name_H-M   'P 1'
#
loop_
_entity.id
_entity.type
_entity.pdbx_description
1 polymer ?
#
loop_
_entity_poly.entity_id
_entity_poly.type
_entity_poly.pdbx_seq_one_letter_code
_entity_poly.pdbx_strand_id
1 'polypeptide(L)'
;MPRKLKTYQTSMGFFDLAVAAPSMKAALEAWGSKNNLFHQGFAQEVDDIDVVAATMKRPGVVLKRPVGSDGPFLEQADLPASLPAHKRGSRKPPSTPIKRGRALDDKAAREAAKEYEREERKRDRERAKLEAERARRERAISKVEAQREKAKRDHENRLREMETERAALDRRFEAEELRWKRQMEKFQNELKHARK
;
A
#
# COMPACT_ATOMS: atom_id res chain seq x y z
N MET A 1 15.84 -1.28 27.59
CA MET A 1 16.86 -2.33 27.74
C MET A 1 17.48 -2.61 26.38
N PRO A 2 18.81 -2.72 26.24
CA PRO A 2 19.44 -3.10 24.98
C PRO A 2 18.96 -4.51 24.60
N ARG A 3 18.38 -4.65 23.41
CA ARG A 3 17.87 -5.94 22.92
C ARG A 3 19.05 -6.80 22.43
N LYS A 4 18.97 -8.11 22.66
CA LYS A 4 19.98 -9.07 22.18
C LYS A 4 20.13 -8.94 20.66
N LEU A 5 21.35 -8.70 20.19
CA LEU A 5 21.66 -8.62 18.77
C LEU A 5 21.57 -10.02 18.16
N LYS A 6 20.92 -10.09 17.00
CA LYS A 6 20.78 -11.29 16.18
C LYS A 6 21.37 -11.01 14.81
N THR A 7 21.92 -12.05 14.19
CA THR A 7 22.51 -11.93 12.86
C THR A 7 21.48 -12.33 11.82
N TYR A 8 21.28 -11.45 10.86
CA TYR A 8 20.36 -11.66 9.76
C TYR A 8 21.12 -11.65 8.45
N GLN A 9 20.74 -12.56 7.55
CA GLN A 9 21.28 -12.66 6.21
C GLN A 9 20.17 -12.47 5.18
N THR A 10 20.47 -11.78 4.09
CA THR A 10 19.61 -11.68 2.91
C THR A 10 20.47 -11.77 1.66
N SER A 11 19.91 -12.24 0.55
CA SER A 11 20.58 -12.19 -0.74
C SER A 11 19.92 -11.09 -1.58
N MET A 12 20.68 -10.06 -1.95
CA MET A 12 20.18 -8.92 -2.72
C MET A 12 21.06 -8.71 -3.96
N GLY A 13 20.52 -9.08 -5.13
CA GLY A 13 21.22 -8.97 -6.40
C GLY A 13 22.39 -9.95 -6.49
N PHE A 14 23.61 -9.43 -6.53
CA PHE A 14 24.84 -10.22 -6.66
C PHE A 14 25.56 -10.44 -5.33
N PHE A 15 25.01 -9.94 -4.22
CA PHE A 15 25.64 -10.02 -2.91
C PHE A 15 24.72 -10.64 -1.86
N ASP A 16 25.28 -11.55 -1.07
CA ASP A 16 24.79 -11.90 0.24
C ASP A 16 25.16 -10.78 1.21
N LEU A 17 24.16 -10.27 1.91
CA LEU A 17 24.29 -9.23 2.92
C LEU A 17 24.05 -9.84 4.29
N ALA A 18 24.93 -9.55 5.25
CA ALA A 18 24.77 -9.94 6.64
C ALA A 18 24.85 -8.73 7.56
N VAL A 19 23.97 -8.66 8.57
CA VAL A 19 23.95 -7.58 9.56
C VAL A 19 23.59 -8.12 10.95
N ALA A 20 24.30 -7.66 11.97
CA ALA A 20 23.90 -7.86 13.37
C ALA A 20 22.96 -6.72 13.78
N ALA A 21 21.70 -7.06 14.05
CA ALA A 21 20.66 -6.10 14.38
C ALA A 21 19.81 -6.57 15.57
N PRO A 22 19.19 -5.64 16.32
CA PRO A 22 18.36 -5.98 17.49
C PRO A 22 16.97 -6.54 17.13
N SER A 23 16.57 -6.48 15.85
CA SER A 23 15.30 -7.01 15.35
C SER A 23 15.31 -7.15 13.83
N MET A 24 14.40 -7.97 13.29
CA MET A 24 14.18 -8.12 11.83
C MET A 24 13.93 -6.77 11.15
N LYS A 25 13.18 -5.86 11.79
CA LYS A 25 12.91 -4.51 11.25
C LYS A 25 14.19 -3.68 11.10
N ALA A 26 15.07 -3.72 12.10
CA ALA A 26 16.33 -3.00 12.07
C ALA A 26 17.30 -3.58 11.01
N ALA A 27 17.24 -4.88 10.74
CA ALA A 27 17.97 -5.49 9.62
C ALA A 27 17.45 -5.00 8.26
N LEU A 28 16.12 -4.92 8.08
CA LEU A 28 15.51 -4.38 6.85
C LEU A 28 15.90 -2.92 6.62
N GLU A 29 15.94 -2.11 7.68
CA GLU A 29 16.35 -0.71 7.64
C GLU A 29 17.83 -0.58 7.24
N ALA A 30 18.70 -1.41 7.82
CA ALA A 30 20.12 -1.46 7.45
C ALA A 30 20.34 -1.86 5.97
N TRP A 31 19.53 -2.78 5.45
CA TRP A 31 19.56 -3.15 4.02
C TRP A 31 18.86 -2.15 3.10
N GLY A 32 18.09 -1.19 3.64
CA GLY A 32 17.32 -0.22 2.85
C GLY A 32 16.08 -0.81 2.16
N SER A 33 15.55 -1.95 2.63
CA SER A 33 14.35 -2.56 2.06
C SER A 33 13.07 -1.97 2.68
N LYS A 34 12.18 -1.44 1.83
CA LYS A 34 10.83 -1.00 2.24
C LYS A 34 9.85 -2.17 2.44
N ASN A 35 10.15 -3.33 1.85
CA ASN A 35 9.31 -4.53 1.92
C ASN A 35 9.89 -5.54 2.91
N ASN A 36 9.00 -6.33 3.52
CA ASN A 36 9.38 -7.34 4.51
C ASN A 36 9.96 -8.60 3.84
N LEU A 37 11.29 -8.64 3.66
CA LEU A 37 12.01 -9.73 3.00
C LEU A 37 11.94 -11.06 3.76
N PHE A 38 11.72 -11.04 5.08
CA PHE A 38 11.60 -12.24 5.89
C PHE A 38 10.34 -13.04 5.58
N HIS A 39 9.21 -12.35 5.32
CA HIS A 39 7.95 -13.03 4.95
C HIS A 39 7.97 -13.59 3.54
N GLN A 40 8.82 -13.03 2.68
CA GLN A 40 8.98 -13.49 1.30
C GLN A 40 9.98 -14.66 1.18
N GLY A 41 10.66 -15.02 2.28
CA GLY A 41 11.68 -16.07 2.29
C GLY A 41 13.02 -15.65 1.69
N PHE A 42 13.24 -14.35 1.43
CA PHE A 42 14.52 -13.83 0.90
C PHE A 42 15.53 -13.47 1.99
N ALA A 43 15.08 -13.32 3.24
CA ALA A 43 15.91 -13.06 4.40
C ALA A 43 15.68 -14.11 5.50
N GLN A 44 16.76 -14.52 6.16
CA GLN A 44 16.74 -15.50 7.24
C GLN A 44 17.60 -15.07 8.44
N GLU A 45 17.26 -15.58 9.62
CA GLU A 45 18.11 -15.50 10.81
C GLU A 45 19.17 -16.60 10.70
N VAL A 46 20.45 -16.24 10.87
CA VAL A 46 21.59 -17.13 10.67
C VAL A 46 22.45 -17.16 11.92
N ASP A 47 22.72 -18.37 12.41
CA ASP A 47 23.53 -18.63 13.61
C ASP A 47 24.96 -19.09 13.30
N ASP A 48 25.40 -18.99 12.03
CA ASP A 48 26.76 -19.37 11.62
C ASP A 48 27.82 -18.56 12.39
N ILE A 49 28.69 -19.29 13.10
CA ILE A 49 29.65 -18.73 14.07
C ILE A 49 30.55 -17.68 13.41
N ASP A 50 30.99 -17.91 12.18
CA ASP A 50 31.87 -16.99 11.44
C ASP A 50 31.16 -15.71 11.02
N VAL A 51 29.89 -15.82 10.60
CA VAL A 51 29.07 -14.68 10.18
C VAL A 51 28.70 -13.84 11.40
N VAL A 52 28.31 -14.49 12.51
CA VAL A 52 28.04 -13.85 13.80
C VAL A 52 29.29 -13.14 14.32
N ALA A 53 30.45 -13.77 14.28
CA ALA A 53 31.70 -13.15 14.71
C ALA A 53 32.06 -11.92 13.85
N ALA A 54 31.82 -11.98 12.54
CA ALA A 54 32.08 -10.85 11.64
C ALA A 54 31.10 -9.68 11.89
N THR A 55 29.80 -9.95 12.03
CA THR A 55 28.78 -8.92 12.23
C THR A 55 28.77 -8.35 13.65
N MET A 56 29.12 -9.14 14.67
CA MET A 56 29.24 -8.67 16.06
C MET A 56 30.44 -7.76 16.28
N LYS A 57 31.51 -7.87 15.48
CA LYS A 57 32.62 -6.90 15.49
C LYS A 57 32.16 -5.49 15.12
N ARG A 58 31.10 -5.38 14.30
CA ARG A 58 30.57 -4.11 13.77
C ARG A 58 29.03 -4.16 13.69
N PRO A 59 28.33 -4.06 14.82
CA PRO A 59 26.87 -4.15 14.85
C PRO A 59 26.23 -3.00 14.07
N GLY A 60 25.18 -3.30 13.30
CA GLY A 60 24.47 -2.33 12.46
C GLY A 60 25.12 -2.00 11.12
N VAL A 61 26.35 -2.47 10.84
CA VAL A 61 26.98 -2.34 9.52
C VAL A 61 26.64 -3.55 8.66
N VAL A 62 26.24 -3.30 7.41
CA VAL A 62 25.94 -4.35 6.44
C VAL A 62 27.23 -4.84 5.82
N LEU A 63 27.60 -6.08 6.11
CA LEU A 63 28.70 -6.77 5.45
C LEU A 63 28.18 -7.44 4.17
N LYS A 64 28.99 -7.44 3.12
CA LYS A 64 28.66 -7.93 1.79
C LYS A 64 29.60 -9.06 1.39
N ARG A 65 29.07 -10.04 0.67
CA ARG A 65 29.80 -11.16 0.07
C ARG A 65 29.21 -11.48 -1.31
N PRO A 66 30.00 -11.71 -2.36
CA PRO A 66 29.44 -12.09 -3.66
C PRO A 66 28.76 -13.46 -3.58
N VAL A 67 27.56 -13.56 -4.16
CA VAL A 67 26.74 -14.78 -4.17
C VAL A 67 27.49 -15.91 -4.88
N GLY A 68 27.59 -17.07 -4.24
CA GLY A 68 28.33 -18.23 -4.76
C GLY A 68 29.82 -18.26 -4.43
N SER A 69 30.29 -17.36 -3.55
CA SER A 69 31.63 -17.45 -2.95
C SER A 69 31.55 -17.89 -1.48
N ASP A 70 32.49 -18.74 -1.05
CA ASP A 70 32.67 -19.12 0.36
C ASP A 70 33.55 -18.11 1.13
N GLY A 71 33.72 -16.90 0.58
CA GLY A 71 34.56 -15.86 1.18
C GLY A 71 33.97 -15.28 2.47
N PRO A 72 34.79 -14.63 3.32
CA PRO A 72 34.29 -13.94 4.51
C PRO A 72 33.43 -12.72 4.13
N PHE A 73 32.48 -12.36 5.00
CA PHE A 73 31.68 -11.14 4.85
C PHE A 73 32.55 -9.89 5.13
N LEU A 74 32.62 -8.96 4.17
CA LEU A 74 33.45 -7.74 4.23
C LEU A 74 32.59 -6.48 3.99
N GLU A 75 32.97 -5.31 4.51
CA GLU A 75 32.18 -4.06 4.34
C GLU A 75 32.10 -3.58 2.89
N GLN A 76 33.19 -3.80 2.15
CA GLN A 76 33.27 -3.61 0.71
C GLN A 76 33.61 -4.97 0.12
N ALA A 77 32.64 -5.59 -0.55
CA ALA A 77 32.91 -6.76 -1.35
C ALA A 77 33.69 -6.29 -2.59
N ASP A 78 35.01 -6.47 -2.57
CA ASP A 78 35.82 -6.32 -3.77
C ASP A 78 35.26 -7.27 -4.83
N LEU A 79 34.91 -6.73 -6.00
CA LEU A 79 34.60 -7.58 -7.15
C LEU A 79 35.86 -8.41 -7.45
N PRO A 80 35.74 -9.72 -7.70
CA PRO A 80 36.90 -10.47 -8.15
C PRO A 80 37.42 -9.85 -9.45
N ALA A 81 38.63 -9.24 -9.39
CA ALA A 81 39.28 -8.62 -10.55
C ALA A 81 39.50 -9.60 -11.70
N SER A 82 39.48 -10.91 -11.40
CA SER A 82 39.25 -11.94 -12.39
C SER A 82 38.34 -13.03 -11.84
N LEU A 83 37.36 -13.44 -12.64
CA LEU A 83 36.72 -14.75 -12.49
C LEU A 83 37.84 -15.81 -12.40
N PRO A 84 37.82 -16.76 -11.44
CA PRO A 84 38.73 -17.89 -11.51
C PRO A 84 38.45 -18.59 -12.84
N ALA A 85 39.38 -18.45 -13.78
CA ALA A 85 39.37 -19.19 -15.01
C ALA A 85 39.48 -20.66 -14.60
N HIS A 86 38.34 -21.35 -14.51
CA HIS A 86 38.36 -22.78 -14.47
C HIS A 86 39.13 -23.19 -15.72
N LYS A 87 40.33 -23.75 -15.54
CA LYS A 87 41.19 -24.21 -16.62
C LYS A 87 40.38 -25.24 -17.41
N ARG A 88 39.67 -24.78 -18.44
CA ARG A 88 39.18 -25.63 -19.51
C ARG A 88 40.45 -26.11 -20.20
N GLY A 89 40.95 -27.25 -19.75
CA GLY A 89 41.96 -27.99 -20.48
C GLY A 89 41.53 -28.01 -21.94
N SER A 90 42.46 -27.66 -22.82
CA SER A 90 42.32 -27.61 -24.27
C SER A 90 41.99 -29.00 -24.82
N ARG A 91 40.76 -29.47 -24.59
CA ARG A 91 40.16 -30.54 -25.37
C ARG A 91 39.59 -29.91 -26.62
N LYS A 92 40.21 -30.23 -27.76
CA LYS A 92 39.63 -30.01 -29.10
C LYS A 92 38.14 -30.32 -29.04
N PRO A 93 37.25 -29.40 -29.46
CA PRO A 93 35.85 -29.76 -29.63
C PRO A 93 35.81 -30.89 -30.67
N PRO A 94 35.15 -32.03 -30.40
CA PRO A 94 34.87 -32.97 -31.47
C PRO A 94 34.05 -32.20 -32.51
N SER A 95 34.55 -32.15 -33.74
CA SER A 95 33.79 -31.71 -34.90
C SER A 95 32.71 -32.76 -35.17
N THR A 96 31.68 -32.77 -34.34
CA THR A 96 30.41 -33.37 -34.71
C THR A 96 29.66 -32.33 -35.53
N PRO A 97 29.18 -32.67 -36.73
CA PRO A 97 28.35 -31.73 -37.48
C PRO A 97 27.15 -31.37 -36.59
N ILE A 98 27.03 -30.08 -36.27
CA ILE A 98 25.82 -29.55 -35.65
C ILE A 98 24.72 -29.88 -36.65
N LYS A 99 23.90 -30.90 -36.33
CA LYS A 99 22.71 -31.22 -37.10
C LYS A 99 21.90 -29.94 -37.12
N ARG A 100 21.82 -29.30 -38.30
CA ARG A 100 20.97 -28.13 -38.54
C ARG A 100 19.61 -28.47 -37.95
N GLY A 101 19.13 -27.53 -37.11
CA GLY A 101 18.01 -27.74 -36.22
C GLY A 101 16.93 -28.58 -36.87
N ARG A 102 16.60 -29.69 -36.22
CA ARG A 102 15.39 -30.47 -36.51
C ARG A 102 14.28 -29.44 -36.67
N ALA A 103 13.62 -29.40 -37.84
CA ALA A 103 12.43 -28.58 -38.00
C ALA A 103 11.56 -28.87 -36.78
N LEU A 104 11.42 -27.89 -35.88
CA LEU A 104 10.53 -28.02 -34.74
C LEU A 104 9.19 -28.39 -35.34
N ASP A 105 8.63 -29.54 -34.93
CA ASP A 105 7.38 -30.06 -35.49
C ASP A 105 6.37 -28.90 -35.57
N ASP A 106 6.04 -28.47 -36.79
CA ASP A 106 5.13 -27.34 -37.05
C ASP A 106 3.79 -27.53 -36.31
N LYS A 107 3.41 -28.79 -36.09
CA LYS A 107 2.30 -29.20 -35.25
C LYS A 107 2.45 -28.79 -33.77
N ALA A 108 3.61 -29.01 -33.15
CA ALA A 108 3.88 -28.63 -31.77
C ALA A 108 3.90 -27.11 -31.59
N ALA A 109 4.42 -26.36 -32.57
CA ALA A 109 4.39 -24.90 -32.57
C ALA A 109 2.94 -24.36 -32.67
N ARG A 110 2.10 -24.96 -33.53
CA ARG A 110 0.68 -24.60 -33.66
C ARG A 110 -0.13 -24.96 -32.41
N GLU A 111 0.16 -26.07 -31.75
CA GLU A 111 -0.48 -26.45 -30.48
C GLU A 111 -0.09 -25.49 -29.36
N ALA A 112 1.19 -25.13 -29.24
CA ALA A 112 1.66 -24.13 -28.28
C ALA A 112 1.00 -22.76 -28.50
N ALA A 113 0.85 -22.32 -29.76
CA ALA A 113 0.16 -21.07 -30.09
C ALA A 113 -1.32 -21.10 -29.68
N LYS A 114 -2.01 -22.22 -29.89
CA LYS A 114 -3.42 -22.39 -29.49
C LYS A 114 -3.60 -22.39 -27.96
N GLU A 115 -2.68 -23.03 -27.22
CA GLU A 115 -2.73 -22.99 -25.76
C GLU A 115 -2.46 -21.59 -25.22
N TYR A 116 -1.51 -20.85 -25.80
CA TYR A 116 -1.27 -19.45 -25.46
C TYR A 116 -2.51 -18.57 -25.72
N GLU A 117 -3.15 -18.70 -26.88
CA GLU A 117 -4.39 -17.97 -27.19
C GLU A 117 -5.53 -18.32 -26.22
N ARG A 118 -5.64 -19.60 -25.82
CA ARG A 118 -6.62 -20.03 -24.81
C ARG A 118 -6.34 -19.40 -23.45
N GLU A 119 -5.09 -19.34 -23.03
CA GLU A 119 -4.69 -18.69 -21.78
C GLU A 119 -4.94 -17.18 -21.81
N GLU A 120 -4.60 -16.51 -22.92
CA GLU A 120 -4.83 -15.08 -23.09
C GLU A 120 -6.33 -14.77 -23.00
N ARG A 121 -7.16 -15.53 -23.71
CA ARG A 121 -8.63 -15.42 -23.62
C ARG A 121 -9.17 -15.68 -22.22
N LYS A 122 -8.56 -16.56 -21.43
CA LYS A 122 -8.93 -16.77 -20.02
C LYS A 122 -8.58 -15.55 -19.18
N ARG A 123 -7.37 -15.00 -19.32
CA ARG A 123 -6.92 -13.79 -18.60
C ARG A 123 -7.80 -12.58 -18.94
N ASP A 124 -8.15 -12.39 -20.21
CA ASP A 124 -9.02 -11.30 -20.62
C ASP A 124 -10.43 -11.43 -20.06
N ARG A 125 -10.97 -12.66 -20.01
CA ARG A 125 -12.26 -12.92 -19.35
C ARG A 125 -12.20 -12.65 -17.85
N GLU A 126 -11.11 -12.97 -17.18
CA GLU A 126 -10.92 -12.67 -15.76
C GLU A 126 -10.84 -11.17 -15.51
N ARG A 127 -10.06 -10.44 -16.33
CA ARG A 127 -9.99 -8.97 -16.28
C ARG A 127 -11.35 -8.34 -16.51
N ALA A 128 -12.07 -8.75 -17.56
CA ALA A 128 -13.40 -8.26 -17.87
C ALA A 128 -14.41 -8.54 -16.73
N LYS A 129 -14.32 -9.70 -16.07
CA LYS A 129 -15.15 -10.00 -14.89
C LYS A 129 -14.84 -9.08 -13.72
N LEU A 130 -13.56 -8.85 -13.42
CA LEU A 130 -13.12 -7.97 -12.34
C LEU A 130 -13.54 -6.52 -12.62
N GLU A 131 -13.39 -6.04 -13.85
CA GLU A 131 -13.83 -4.70 -14.26
C GLU A 131 -15.35 -4.56 -14.19
N ALA A 132 -16.11 -5.56 -14.65
CA ALA A 132 -17.57 -5.56 -14.54
C ALA A 132 -18.03 -5.54 -13.07
N GLU A 133 -17.33 -6.26 -12.18
CA GLU A 133 -17.62 -6.24 -10.75
C GLU A 133 -17.30 -4.85 -10.14
N ARG A 134 -16.16 -4.27 -10.47
CA ARG A 134 -15.80 -2.90 -10.04
C ARG A 134 -16.83 -1.89 -10.50
N ALA A 135 -17.23 -1.92 -11.78
CA ALA A 135 -18.24 -1.04 -12.33
C ALA A 135 -19.60 -1.22 -11.65
N ARG A 136 -19.99 -2.45 -11.28
CA ARG A 136 -21.21 -2.71 -10.50
C ARG A 136 -21.13 -2.11 -9.10
N ARG A 137 -19.99 -2.28 -8.41
CA ARG A 137 -19.76 -1.70 -7.08
C ARG A 137 -19.80 -0.18 -7.13
N GLU A 138 -19.13 0.43 -8.10
CA GLU A 138 -19.12 1.89 -8.29
C GLU A 138 -20.52 2.44 -8.58
N ARG A 139 -21.32 1.77 -9.42
CA ARG A 139 -22.73 2.13 -9.65
C ARG A 139 -23.59 2.02 -8.40
N ALA A 140 -23.34 1.01 -7.56
CA ALA A 140 -24.06 0.87 -6.29
C ALA A 140 -23.69 1.99 -5.31
N ILE A 141 -22.39 2.32 -5.20
CA ILE A 141 -21.90 3.43 -4.37
C ILE A 141 -22.49 4.75 -4.85
N SER A 142 -22.40 5.06 -6.15
CA SER A 142 -22.89 6.32 -6.69
C SER A 142 -24.40 6.49 -6.51
N LYS A 143 -25.17 5.41 -6.59
CA LYS A 143 -26.61 5.43 -6.29
C LYS A 143 -26.89 5.77 -4.83
N VAL A 144 -26.16 5.17 -3.89
CA VAL A 144 -26.31 5.45 -2.45
C VAL A 144 -25.88 6.87 -2.12
N GLU A 145 -24.77 7.34 -2.71
CA GLU A 145 -24.30 8.71 -2.55
C GLU A 145 -25.30 9.73 -3.10
N ALA A 146 -25.88 9.49 -4.27
CA ALA A 146 -26.91 10.35 -4.83
C ALA A 146 -28.16 10.41 -3.94
N GLN A 147 -28.58 9.28 -3.36
CA GLN A 147 -29.69 9.24 -2.40
C GLN A 147 -29.36 10.01 -1.12
N ARG A 148 -28.12 9.88 -0.61
CA ARG A 148 -27.64 10.63 0.56
C ARG A 148 -27.65 12.13 0.31
N GLU A 149 -27.14 12.58 -0.84
CA GLU A 149 -27.11 14.00 -1.19
C GLU A 149 -28.52 14.56 -1.38
N LYS A 150 -29.43 13.79 -2.00
CA LYS A 150 -30.85 14.18 -2.07
C LYS A 150 -31.45 14.34 -0.67
N ALA A 151 -31.25 13.36 0.22
CA ALA A 151 -31.77 13.40 1.58
C ALA A 151 -31.23 14.60 2.38
N LYS A 152 -29.95 14.97 2.21
CA LYS A 152 -29.37 16.19 2.80
C LYS A 152 -30.05 17.45 2.30
N ARG A 153 -30.23 17.60 0.99
CA ARG A 153 -30.92 18.77 0.40
C ARG A 153 -32.35 18.88 0.89
N ASP A 154 -33.07 17.77 0.93
CA ASP A 154 -34.45 17.73 1.45
C ASP A 154 -34.47 18.13 2.95
N HIS A 155 -33.50 17.68 3.74
CA HIS A 155 -33.36 18.08 5.14
C HIS A 155 -33.05 19.57 5.30
N GLU A 156 -32.10 20.11 4.53
CA GLU A 156 -31.76 21.54 4.54
C GLU A 156 -32.95 22.42 4.14
N ASN A 157 -33.72 22.00 3.13
CA ASN A 157 -34.94 22.72 2.74
C ASN A 157 -35.97 22.73 3.85
N ARG A 158 -36.20 21.59 4.53
CA ARG A 158 -37.10 21.51 5.69
C ARG A 158 -36.63 22.38 6.85
N LEU A 159 -35.31 22.43 7.11
CA LEU A 159 -34.76 23.32 8.15
C LEU A 159 -35.03 24.78 7.81
N ARG A 160 -34.82 25.19 6.55
CA ARG A 160 -35.13 26.55 6.10
C ARG A 160 -36.62 26.89 6.25
N GLU A 161 -37.51 25.96 5.89
CA GLU A 161 -38.95 26.13 6.11
C GLU A 161 -39.25 26.35 7.61
N MET A 162 -38.73 25.49 8.50
CA MET A 162 -38.91 25.65 9.95
C MET A 162 -38.33 26.97 10.48
N GLU A 163 -37.19 27.42 9.96
CA GLU A 163 -36.60 28.72 10.32
C GLU A 163 -37.51 29.88 9.89
N THR A 164 -38.10 29.81 8.70
CA THR A 164 -39.05 30.84 8.25
C THR A 164 -40.33 30.84 9.08
N GLU A 165 -40.85 29.67 9.47
CA GLU A 165 -42.00 29.55 10.37
C GLU A 165 -41.68 30.11 11.74
N ARG A 166 -40.51 29.79 12.28
CA ARG A 166 -40.03 30.33 13.56
C ARG A 166 -39.93 31.86 13.52
N ALA A 167 -39.33 32.42 12.47
CA ALA A 167 -39.24 33.87 12.32
C ALA A 167 -40.62 34.54 12.20
N ALA A 168 -41.59 33.87 11.57
CA ALA A 168 -42.96 34.36 11.49
C ALA A 168 -43.66 34.32 12.87
N LEU A 169 -43.44 33.27 13.66
CA LEU A 169 -43.94 33.18 15.03
C LEU A 169 -43.33 34.24 15.94
N ASP A 170 -42.01 34.45 15.86
CA ASP A 170 -41.30 35.47 16.64
C ASP A 170 -41.87 36.87 16.35
N ARG A 171 -42.10 37.21 15.07
CA ARG A 171 -42.75 38.48 14.69
C ARG A 171 -44.16 38.63 15.24
N ARG A 172 -44.96 37.55 15.27
CA ARG A 172 -46.30 37.58 15.86
C ARG A 172 -46.24 37.80 17.37
N PHE A 173 -45.30 37.14 18.04
CA PHE A 173 -45.06 37.33 19.47
C PHE A 173 -44.67 38.77 19.79
N GLU A 174 -43.71 39.34 19.05
CA GLU A 174 -43.30 40.74 19.19
C GLU A 174 -44.47 41.72 18.95
N ALA A 175 -45.31 41.44 17.95
CA ALA A 175 -46.48 42.27 17.67
C ALA A 175 -47.50 42.25 18.81
N GLU A 176 -47.77 41.09 19.42
CA GLU A 176 -48.69 40.98 20.56
C GLU A 176 -48.11 41.66 21.81
N GLU A 177 -46.81 41.48 22.08
CA GLU A 177 -46.11 42.18 23.16
C GLU A 177 -46.20 43.70 23.01
N LEU A 178 -45.99 44.23 21.80
CA LEU A 178 -46.15 45.65 21.51
C LEU A 178 -47.60 46.12 21.70
N ARG A 179 -48.58 45.34 21.26
CA ARG A 179 -50.01 45.63 21.44
C ARG A 179 -50.38 45.65 22.93
N TRP A 180 -49.90 44.68 23.70
CA TRP A 180 -50.13 44.60 25.14
C TRP A 180 -49.49 45.76 25.89
N LYS A 181 -48.23 46.11 25.58
CA LYS A 181 -47.54 47.28 26.15
C LYS A 181 -48.33 48.56 25.93
N ARG A 182 -48.81 48.79 24.70
CA ARG A 182 -49.66 49.96 24.38
C ARG A 182 -50.96 49.95 25.19
N GLN A 183 -51.57 48.79 25.38
CA GLN A 183 -52.80 48.68 26.17
C GLN A 183 -52.54 48.98 27.65
N MET A 184 -51.45 48.46 28.22
CA MET A 184 -51.04 48.75 29.58
C MET A 184 -50.70 50.22 29.80
N GLU A 185 -50.05 50.86 28.84
CA GLU A 185 -49.76 52.30 28.88
C GLU A 185 -51.06 53.13 28.91
N LYS A 186 -52.06 52.77 28.11
CA LYS A 186 -53.39 53.41 28.16
C LYS A 186 -54.02 53.29 29.54
N PHE A 187 -54.06 52.08 30.10
CA PHE A 187 -54.61 51.86 31.44
C PHE A 187 -53.83 52.64 32.52
N GLN A 188 -52.51 52.71 32.42
CA GLN A 188 -51.69 53.52 33.33
C GLN A 188 -52.03 55.02 33.22
N ASN A 189 -52.24 55.53 32.02
CA ASN A 189 -52.59 56.93 31.80
C ASN A 189 -54.01 57.26 32.31
N GLU A 190 -54.98 56.36 32.13
CA GLU A 190 -56.32 56.46 32.70
C GLU A 190 -56.28 56.47 34.23
N LEU A 191 -55.50 55.57 34.85
CA LEU A 191 -55.31 55.55 36.30
C LEU A 191 -54.65 56.84 36.83
N LYS A 192 -53.71 57.44 36.08
CA LYS A 192 -53.12 58.73 36.44
C LYS A 192 -54.14 59.87 36.39
N HIS A 193 -55.02 59.87 35.38
CA HIS A 193 -56.06 60.88 35.25
C HIS A 193 -57.11 60.76 36.36
N ALA A 194 -57.52 59.55 36.71
CA ALA A 194 -58.50 59.32 37.79
C ALA A 194 -57.99 59.67 39.20
N ARG A 195 -56.67 59.79 39.37
CA ARG A 195 -56.02 60.15 40.65
C ARG A 195 -55.75 61.65 40.81
N LYS A 196 -55.96 62.45 39.77
CA LYS A 196 -55.76 63.91 39.77
C LYS A 196 -57.08 64.62 40.06
#